data_AF-A0A965BGQ8-F1
#
_entry.id   AF-A0A965BGQ8-F1
#
_cell.length_a   1.000
_cell.length_b   1.000
_cell.length_c   1.000
_cell.angle_alpha   90.00
_cell.angle_beta   90.00
_cell.angle_gamma   90.00
#
_symmetry.space_group_name_H-M   'P 1'
#
loop_
_entity.id
_entity.type
_entity.pdbx_description
1 polymer ?
#
loop_
_entity_poly.entity_id
_entity_poly.type
_entity_poly.pdbx_seq_one_letter_code
_entity_poly.pdbx_strand_id
1 'polypeptide(L)'
;YLDKGADLAFDIVFIDPPYDLPNSDVEKILLSLVNNGFLKSSSIIAVERDSKTKPFLWPQGLAELKVRKYGAASIYYGEPRQ
;
A
#
# COMPACT_ATOMS: atom_id res chain seq x y z
N TYR A 1 13.85 6.94 1.57
CA TYR A 1 13.26 7.24 2.91
C TYR A 1 12.83 5.96 3.58
N LEU A 2 12.08 5.10 2.87
CA LEU A 2 11.68 3.79 3.36
C LEU A 2 12.83 2.79 3.48
N ASP A 3 14.02 3.05 2.92
CA ASP A 3 15.17 2.12 2.94
C ASP A 3 15.86 2.00 4.32
N LYS A 4 15.39 2.78 5.30
CA LYS A 4 15.88 2.78 6.68
C LYS A 4 14.71 2.42 7.60
N GLY A 5 15.02 1.87 8.78
CA GLY A 5 14.02 1.63 9.81
C GLY A 5 13.29 2.91 10.21
N ALA A 6 12.00 2.79 10.50
CA ALA A 6 11.17 3.91 10.90
C ALA A 6 11.45 4.33 12.35
N ASP A 7 11.61 5.64 12.59
CA ASP A 7 11.62 6.19 13.95
C ASP A 7 10.21 6.22 14.58
N LEU A 8 9.17 6.24 13.73
CA LEU A 8 7.75 6.23 14.11
C LEU A 8 6.93 5.36 13.15
N ALA A 9 5.99 4.62 13.72
CA ALA A 9 4.98 3.86 12.96
C ALA A 9 3.68 4.67 12.80
N PHE A 10 3.01 4.52 11.67
CA PHE A 10 1.85 5.32 11.28
C PHE A 10 0.55 4.53 11.35
N ASP A 11 -0.53 5.14 11.84
CA ASP A 11 -1.86 4.53 11.85
C ASP A 11 -2.50 4.48 10.45
N ILE A 12 -2.15 5.43 9.58
CA ILE A 12 -2.68 5.53 8.23
C ILE A 12 -1.56 5.87 7.26
N VAL A 13 -1.48 5.15 6.13
CA VAL A 13 -0.53 5.40 5.04
C VAL A 13 -1.30 5.58 3.74
N PHE A 14 -1.02 6.67 3.03
CA PHE A 14 -1.56 6.93 1.69
C PHE A 14 -0.45 6.77 0.65
N ILE A 15 -0.74 6.06 -0.43
CA ILE A 15 0.17 5.87 -1.57
C ILE A 15 -0.59 6.27 -2.82
N ASP A 16 -0.21 7.40 -3.41
CA ASP A 16 -0.72 7.90 -4.68
C ASP A 16 0.43 7.93 -5.70
N PRO A 17 0.72 6.78 -6.35
CA PRO A 17 1.82 6.68 -7.29
C PRO A 17 1.43 7.26 -8.67
N PRO A 18 2.40 7.76 -9.45
CA PRO A 18 2.18 8.08 -10.85
C PRO A 18 1.53 6.92 -11.63
N TYR A 19 0.68 7.23 -12.61
CA TYR A 19 -0.08 6.22 -13.36
C TYR A 19 0.79 5.23 -14.13
N ASP A 20 1.95 5.67 -14.61
CA ASP A 20 2.92 4.84 -15.33
C ASP A 20 3.80 4.00 -14.38
N LEU A 21 3.71 4.20 -13.07
CA LEU A 21 4.45 3.40 -12.10
C LEU A 21 3.96 1.94 -12.15
N PRO A 22 4.85 0.96 -12.41
CA PRO A 22 4.49 -0.45 -12.44
C PRO A 22 3.99 -0.96 -11.08
N ASN A 23 3.10 -1.95 -11.11
CA ASN A 23 2.63 -2.62 -9.88
C ASN A 23 3.79 -3.20 -9.06
N SER A 24 4.83 -3.74 -9.71
CA SER A 24 6.00 -4.28 -9.03
C SER A 24 6.70 -3.24 -8.14
N ASP A 25 6.64 -1.96 -8.49
CA ASP A 25 7.25 -0.91 -7.68
C ASP A 25 6.33 -0.46 -6.54
N VAL A 26 5.01 -0.47 -6.74
CA VAL A 26 4.03 -0.33 -5.65
C VAL A 26 4.20 -1.47 -4.63
N GLU A 27 4.36 -2.70 -5.10
CA GLU A 27 4.58 -3.89 -4.27
C GLU A 27 5.86 -3.77 -3.44
N LYS A 28 6.95 -3.24 -4.03
CA LYS A 28 8.19 -2.96 -3.29
C LYS A 28 7.99 -1.91 -2.20
N ILE A 29 7.25 -0.83 -2.50
CA ILE A 29 6.93 0.21 -1.50
C ILE A 29 6.17 -0.40 -0.33
N LEU A 30 5.14 -1.21 -0.61
CA LEU A 30 4.36 -1.90 0.41
C LEU A 30 5.22 -2.86 1.25
N LEU A 31 6.12 -3.60 0.62
CA LEU A 31 7.05 -4.50 1.30
C LEU A 31 8.03 -3.72 2.20
N SER A 32 8.53 -2.57 1.76
CA SER A 32 9.39 -1.71 2.57
C SER A 32 8.67 -1.15 3.79
N LEU A 33 7.38 -0.81 3.69
CA LEU A 33 6.58 -0.34 4.83
C LEU A 33 6.49 -1.41 5.93
N VAL A 34 6.27 -2.67 5.53
CA VAL A 34 6.23 -3.82 6.46
C VAL A 34 7.61 -4.06 7.07
N ASN A 35 8.63 -4.26 6.23
CA ASN A 35 9.94 -4.70 6.67
C ASN A 35 10.65 -3.68 7.57
N ASN A 36 10.38 -2.39 7.38
CA ASN A 36 11.09 -1.32 8.06
C ASN A 36 10.28 -0.67 9.19
N GLY A 37 9.19 -1.31 9.63
CA GLY A 37 8.48 -0.93 10.86
C GLY A 37 7.64 0.35 10.76
N PHE A 38 7.24 0.74 9.55
CA PHE A 38 6.41 1.94 9.34
C PHE A 38 4.94 1.75 9.73
N LEU A 39 4.52 0.53 10.02
CA LEU A 39 3.13 0.16 10.28
C LEU A 39 2.96 -0.36 11.70
N LYS A 40 1.91 0.11 12.36
CA LYS A 40 1.36 -0.48 13.59
C LYS A 40 0.49 -1.68 13.20
N SER A 41 0.18 -2.56 14.14
CA SER A 41 -0.71 -3.71 13.89
C SER A 41 -2.12 -3.33 13.41
N SER A 42 -2.58 -2.12 13.72
CA SER A 42 -3.89 -1.58 13.33
C SER A 42 -3.83 -0.57 12.18
N SER A 43 -2.72 -0.53 11.43
CA SER A 43 -2.57 0.44 10.34
C SER A 43 -3.51 0.18 9.18
N ILE A 44 -3.98 1.26 8.55
CA ILE A 44 -4.69 1.21 7.28
C ILE A 44 -3.84 1.82 6.18
N ILE A 45 -3.71 1.10 5.07
CA ILE A 45 -3.00 1.55 3.88
C ILE A 45 -4.06 1.81 2.80
N ALA A 46 -3.97 2.94 2.11
CA ALA A 46 -4.80 3.28 0.97
C ALA A 46 -3.89 3.56 -0.24
N VAL A 47 -4.05 2.75 -1.30
CA VAL A 47 -3.30 2.88 -2.56
C VAL A 47 -4.23 3.31 -3.68
N GLU A 48 -3.97 4.44 -4.31
CA GLU A 48 -4.71 4.89 -5.49
C GLU A 48 -4.09 4.32 -6.77
N ARG A 49 -4.92 3.83 -7.70
CA ARG A 49 -4.52 3.37 -9.04
C ARG A 49 -5.59 3.68 -10.07
N ASP A 50 -5.21 3.79 -11.35
CA ASP A 50 -6.17 3.81 -12.45
C ASP A 50 -6.95 2.48 -12.50
N SER A 51 -8.29 2.56 -12.60
CA SER A 51 -9.20 1.42 -12.58
C SER A 51 -9.06 0.44 -13.74
N LYS A 52 -8.35 0.81 -14.82
CA LYS A 52 -8.02 -0.06 -15.96
C LYS A 52 -6.73 -0.85 -15.73
N THR A 53 -5.91 -0.41 -14.79
CA THR A 53 -4.68 -1.11 -14.43
C THR A 53 -5.02 -2.44 -13.77
N LYS A 54 -4.25 -3.49 -14.06
CA LYS A 54 -4.38 -4.74 -13.31
C LYS A 54 -4.13 -4.48 -11.82
N PRO A 55 -4.82 -5.14 -10.89
CA PRO A 55 -4.50 -5.05 -9.48
C PRO A 55 -3.04 -5.45 -9.21
N PHE A 56 -2.41 -4.79 -8.24
CA PHE A 56 -1.13 -5.25 -7.68
C PHE A 56 -1.39 -6.40 -6.69
N LEU A 57 -0.32 -7.08 -6.29
CA LEU A 57 -0.41 -8.11 -5.26
C LEU A 57 -0.08 -7.52 -3.89
N TRP A 58 -0.90 -7.81 -2.88
CA TRP A 58 -0.53 -7.48 -1.51
C TRP A 58 0.64 -8.37 -1.06
N PRO A 59 1.79 -7.79 -0.68
CA PRO A 59 2.95 -8.58 -0.27
C PRO A 59 2.68 -9.34 1.03
N GLN A 60 3.56 -10.28 1.36
CA GLN A 60 3.50 -10.98 2.65
C GLN A 60 3.51 -9.96 3.80
N GLY A 61 2.69 -10.21 4.82
CA GLY A 61 2.51 -9.31 5.96
C GLY A 61 1.39 -8.29 5.77
N LEU A 62 0.81 -8.13 4.57
CA LEU A 62 -0.38 -7.31 4.33
C LEU A 62 -1.53 -8.15 3.76
N ALA A 63 -2.77 -7.78 4.11
CA ALA A 63 -3.98 -8.32 3.52
C ALA A 63 -4.79 -7.20 2.86
N GLU A 64 -5.49 -7.54 1.77
CA GLU A 64 -6.51 -6.66 1.22
C GLU A 64 -7.68 -6.57 2.19
N LEU A 65 -8.12 -5.36 2.49
CA LEU A 65 -9.33 -5.10 3.25
C LEU A 65 -10.53 -4.88 2.33
N LYS A 66 -10.39 -4.01 1.32
CA LYS A 66 -11.43 -3.71 0.32
C LYS A 66 -10.88 -2.89 -0.84
N VAL A 67 -11.60 -2.87 -1.95
CA VAL A 67 -11.35 -1.95 -3.07
C VAL A 67 -12.58 -1.07 -3.29
N ARG A 68 -12.37 0.23 -3.51
CA ARG A 68 -13.43 1.18 -3.89
C ARG A 68 -13.11 1.85 -5.21
N LYS A 69 -14.08 1.87 -6.11
CA LYS A 69 -13.94 2.49 -7.44
C LYS A 69 -14.65 3.83 -7.51
N TYR A 70 -13.96 4.82 -8.07
CA TYR A 70 -14.40 6.20 -8.25
C TYR A 70 -14.10 6.64 -9.68
N GLY A 71 -15.03 6.34 -10.61
CA GLY A 71 -14.86 6.66 -12.02
C GLY A 71 -13.65 5.94 -12.63
N ALA A 72 -12.59 6.70 -12.94
CA ALA A 72 -11.35 6.21 -13.52
C ALA A 72 -10.30 5.77 -12.48
N ALA A 73 -10.51 6.05 -11.20
CA ALA A 73 -9.60 5.67 -10.12
C ALA A 73 -10.18 4.57 -9.22
N SER A 74 -9.31 3.73 -8.68
CA SER A 74 -9.61 2.72 -7.67
C SER A 74 -8.72 2.93 -6.46
N ILE A 75 -9.30 2.93 -5.26
CA ILE A 75 -8.56 2.93 -3.99
C ILE A 75 -8.58 1.52 -3.42
N TYR A 76 -7.39 0.95 -3.26
CA TYR A 76 -7.15 -0.35 -2.64
C TYR A 76 -6.79 -0.12 -1.18
N TYR A 77 -7.60 -0.64 -0.27
CA TYR A 77 -7.34 -0.59 1.16
C TYR A 77 -6.74 -1.91 1.63
N GLY A 78 -5.71 -1.83 2.47
CA GLY A 78 -5.10 -2.99 3.10
C GLY A 78 -4.68 -2.71 4.54
N GLU A 79 -4.35 -3.77 5.24
CA GLU A 79 -3.95 -3.75 6.65
C GLU A 79 -2.86 -4.82 6.92
N PRO A 80 -2.05 -4.66 7.97
CA PRO A 80 -1.14 -5.71 8.41
C PRO A 80 -1.88 -7.00 8.79
N ARG A 81 -1.32 -8.15 8.36
CA ARG A 81 -1.81 -9.46 8.81
C ARG A 81 -1.46 -9.66 10.29
N GLN A 82 -2.40 -10.21 11.04
CA GLN A 82 -2.17 -10.71 12.39
C GLN A 82 -1.37 -12.01 12.39
#